data_AF-A0A8F5P2R3-F1
#
_entry.id   AF-A0A8F5P2R3-F1
#
_cell.length_a   1.000
_cell.length_b   1.000
_cell.length_c   1.000
_cell.angle_alpha   90.00
_cell.angle_beta   90.00
_cell.angle_gamma   90.00
#
_symmetry.space_group_name_H-M   'P 1'
#
loop_
_entity.id
_entity.type
_entity.pdbx_description
1 polymer ?
#
loop_
_entity_poly.entity_id
_entity_poly.type
_entity_poly.pdbx_seq_one_letter_code
_entity_poly.pdbx_strand_id
1 'polypeptide(L)' 'MMLEHILFLSIYLFSIGIYGLITSRSMVRALMCLELILNSVNINFIVFSNRFDSRQLKG' A
#
# COMPACT_ATOMS: atom_id res chain seq x y z
N MET A 1 14.36 -6.52 -8.56
CA MET A 1 13.25 -7.11 -9.36
C MET A 1 12.00 -7.40 -8.53
N MET A 2 11.90 -8.47 -7.73
CA MET A 2 10.63 -8.81 -7.03
C MET A 2 10.15 -7.69 -6.07
N LEU A 3 11.04 -7.16 -5.24
CA LEU A 3 10.70 -6.10 -4.26
C LEU A 3 10.24 -4.80 -4.94
N GLU A 4 10.90 -4.42 -6.03
CA GLU A 4 10.53 -3.22 -6.81
C GLU A 4 9.14 -3.37 -7.40
N HIS A 5 8.78 -4.54 -7.94
CA HIS A 5 7.42 -4.79 -8.42
C HIS A 5 6.36 -4.66 -7.32
N ILE A 6 6.63 -5.14 -6.11
CA ILE A 6 5.69 -5.03 -4.98
C ILE A 6 5.54 -3.57 -4.54
N LEU A 7 6.64 -2.80 -4.53
CA LEU A 7 6.60 -1.36 -4.21
C LEU A 7 5.83 -0.57 -5.27
N PHE A 8 6.06 -0.84 -6.56
CA PHE A 8 5.29 -0.25 -7.65
C PHE A 8 3.81 -0.63 -7.60
N LEU A 9 3.50 -1.89 -7.29
CA LEU A 9 2.12 -2.35 -7.10
C LEU A 9 1.46 -1.58 -5.94
N SER A 10 2.12 -1.47 -4.79
CA SER A 10 1.62 -0.73 -3.63
C SER A 10 1.35 0.75 -3.96
N ILE A 11 2.26 1.43 -4.68
CA ILE A 11 2.08 2.82 -5.10
C ILE A 11 0.88 2.98 -6.06
N TYR A 12 0.67 2.00 -6.94
CA TYR A 12 -0.41 1.99 -7.91
C TYR A 12 -1.77 1.83 -7.24
N LEU A 13 -1.90 0.85 -6.33
CA LEU A 13 -3.14 0.68 -5.55
C LEU A 13 -3.42 1.89 -4.65
N PHE A 14 -2.38 2.48 -4.05
CA PHE A 14 -2.51 3.69 -3.22
C PHE A 14 -3.05 4.87 -4.03
N SER A 15 -2.51 5.09 -5.25
CA SER A 15 -2.97 6.16 -6.14
C SER A 15 -4.42 5.96 -6.60
N ILE A 16 -4.81 4.72 -6.92
CA ILE A 16 -6.20 4.37 -7.24
C ILE A 16 -7.12 4.62 -6.04
N GLY A 17 -6.67 4.22 -4.85
CA GLY A 17 -7.41 4.44 -3.60
C GLY A 17 -7.67 5.91 -3.34
N ILE A 18 -6.65 6.77 -3.50
CA ILE A 18 -6.79 8.22 -3.35
C ILE A 18 -7.75 8.79 -4.41
N TYR A 19 -7.58 8.40 -5.68
CA TYR A 19 -8.46 8.86 -6.76
C TYR A 19 -9.93 8.48 -6.50
N GLY A 20 -10.15 7.25 -6.05
CA GLY A 20 -11.46 6.74 -5.66
C GLY A 20 -12.05 7.45 -4.44
N LEU A 21 -11.20 7.83 -3.47
CA LEU A 21 -11.61 8.57 -2.28
C LEU A 21 -12.08 9.99 -2.64
N ILE A 22 -11.33 10.70 -3.51
CA ILE A 22 -11.67 12.05 -3.96
C ILE A 22 -12.97 12.05 -4.79
N THR A 23 -13.19 11.03 -5.62
CA THR A 23 -14.38 10.92 -6.48
C THR A 23 -15.59 10.31 -5.76
N SER A 24 -15.43 9.87 -4.51
CA SER A 24 -16.50 9.18 -3.78
C SER A 24 -17.59 10.13 -3.32
N ARG A 25 -18.77 10.00 -3.94
CA ARG A 25 -19.99 10.75 -3.56
C ARG A 25 -20.76 10.13 -2.38
N SER A 26 -20.42 8.90 -1.98
CA SER A 26 -21.12 8.16 -0.92
C SER A 26 -20.14 7.70 0.14
N MET A 27 -20.55 7.80 1.41
CA MET A 27 -19.72 7.43 2.56
C MET A 27 -19.26 5.96 2.50
N VAL A 28 -20.13 5.03 2.07
CA VAL A 28 -19.75 3.62 1.89
C VAL A 28 -18.64 3.45 0.84
N ARG A 29 -18.69 4.20 -0.25
CA ARG A 29 -17.67 4.15 -1.31
C ARG A 29 -16.35 4.74 -0.82
N ALA A 30 -16.42 5.83 -0.05
CA ALA A 30 -15.25 6.41 0.60
C ALA A 30 -14.59 5.42 1.58
N LEU A 31 -15.38 4.69 2.38
CA LEU A 31 -14.87 3.65 3.28
C LEU A 31 -14.22 2.50 2.50
N MET A 32 -14.79 2.07 1.37
CA MET A 32 -14.20 1.03 0.52
C MET A 32 -12.85 1.48 -0.07
N CYS A 33 -12.73 2.74 -0.49
CA CYS A 33 -11.47 3.32 -0.94
C CYS A 33 -10.46 3.45 0.21
N LEU A 34 -10.92 3.76 1.42
CA LEU A 34 -10.08 3.84 2.61
C LEU A 34 -9.47 2.47 2.94
N GLU A 35 -10.26 1.39 2.91
CA GLU A 35 -9.76 0.03 3.07
C GLU A 35 -8.70 -0.33 2.02
N LEU A 36 -8.91 0.09 0.77
CA LEU A 36 -7.94 -0.11 -0.33
C LEU A 36 -6.62 0.65 -0.08
N ILE A 37 -6.70 1.89 0.42
CA ILE A 37 -5.54 2.71 0.80
C ILE A 37 -4.80 2.03 1.96
N LEU A 38 -5.51 1.61 3.01
CA LEU A 38 -4.94 0.95 4.18
C LEU A 38 -4.23 -0.36 3.79
N ASN A 39 -4.82 -1.16 2.91
CA ASN A 39 -4.20 -2.37 2.39
C ASN A 39 -2.90 -2.07 1.62
N SER A 40 -2.90 -1.02 0.80
CA SER A 40 -1.71 -0.60 0.04
C SER A 40 -0.56 -0.17 0.95
N VAL A 41 -0.85 0.58 2.01
CA VAL A 41 0.14 0.99 3.03
C VAL A 41 0.63 -0.21 3.83
N ASN A 42 -0.23 -1.16 4.16
CA ASN A 42 0.16 -2.38 4.87
C ASN A 42 1.15 -3.22 4.06
N ILE A 43 0.93 -3.37 2.76
CA ILE A 43 1.88 -4.04 1.85
C ILE A 43 3.23 -3.30 1.86
N ASN A 44 3.22 -1.97 1.78
CA ASN A 44 4.45 -1.17 1.83
C ASN A 44 5.21 -1.39 3.15
N PHE A 45 4.48 -1.41 4.27
CA PHE A 45 5.04 -1.61 5.60
C PHE A 45 5.66 -3.00 5.77
N ILE A 46 4.99 -4.06 5.30
CA ILE A 46 5.51 -5.44 5.34
C ILE A 46 6.81 -5.53 4.52
N VAL A 47 6.85 -4.93 3.33
CA VAL A 47 8.06 -4.89 2.50
C VAL A 47 9.20 -4.17 3.22
N PHE A 48 8.91 -3.02 3.83
CA PHE A 48 9.91 -2.27 4.60
C PHE A 48 10.43 -3.05 5.80
N SER A 49 9.53 -3.69 6.55
CA SER A 49 9.86 -4.50 7.71
C SER A 49 10.75 -5.68 7.32
N ASN A 50 10.36 -6.43 6.29
CA ASN A 50 11.18 -7.53 5.74
C ASN A 50 12.56 -7.05 5.28
N ARG A 51 12.65 -5.87 4.66
CA ARG A 51 13.93 -5.29 4.22
C ARG A 51 14.76 -4.76 5.37
N PHE A 52 14.18 -4.41 6.52
CA PHE A 52 14.91 -3.96 7.70
C PHE A 52 15.39 -5.16 8.53
N ASP A 53 14.53 -6.16 8.74
CA ASP A 53 14.84 -7.42 9.42
C ASP A 53 15.95 -8.20 8.70
N SER A 54 15.86 -8.33 7.37
CA SER A 54 16.90 -8.96 6.54
C SER A 54 18.27 -8.25 6.59
N ARG A 55 18.33 -6.98 7.01
CA ARG A 55 19.61 -6.28 7.20
C ARG A 55 20.21 -6.52 8.60
N GLN A 56 19.38 -6.78 9.61
CA GLN A 56 19.84 -7.02 10.98
C GLN A 56 20.35 -8.47 11.18
N LEU A 57 19.87 -9.44 10.41
CA LEU A 57 20.34 -10.84 10.45
C LEU A 57 21.61 -11.11 9.61
N LYS A 58 22.30 -10.05 9.19
CA LYS A 58 23.58 -10.09 8.46
C LYS A 58 24.74 -9.52 9.27
N GLY A 59 24.60 -9.51 10.59
CA GLY A 59 25.66 -9.22 11.57
C GLY A 59 26.00 -10.47 12.37
#